data_AF-A0A7X8DJM1-F1
#
_entry.id   AF-A0A7X8DJM1-F1
#
_cell.length_a   1.000
_cell.length_b   1.000
_cell.length_c   1.000
_cell.angle_alpha   90.00
_cell.angle_beta   90.00
_cell.angle_gamma   90.00
#
_symmetry.space_group_name_H-M   'P 1'
#
loop_
_entity.id
_entity.type
_entity.pdbx_description
1 polymer ?
#
loop_
_entity_poly.entity_id
_entity_poly.type
_entity_poly.pdbx_seq_one_letter_code
_entity_poly.pdbx_strand_id
1 'polypeptide(L)'
;RNLIYRDEVYNGNNFNGIRDGRIYDNFMELYGRLPRDKYYGQWGLSHIFQRGFPYVKWFAAALNERGSILQDRILSLAYVYDNCEYLYPTPRRDYISSIDTIDPKFEAFQELAGEGCTIFKLNGIDSPFSRELIWPIAHKLPQGGVTTDYIQYLVLITGSSAARSL
;
A
#
# COMPACT_ATOMS: atom_id res chain seq x y z
N ARG A 1 -11.82 6.73 -22.66
CA ARG A 1 -10.88 5.60 -22.47
C ARG A 1 -11.13 4.87 -21.15
N ASN A 2 -11.22 5.55 -20.00
CA ASN A 2 -11.50 4.91 -18.69
C ASN A 2 -12.72 3.98 -18.62
N LEU A 3 -13.82 4.28 -19.33
CA LEU A 3 -15.00 3.39 -19.37
C LEU A 3 -14.75 2.07 -20.11
N ILE A 4 -13.89 2.07 -21.14
CA ILE A 4 -13.51 0.86 -21.90
C ILE A 4 -12.53 0.02 -21.07
N TYR A 5 -11.57 0.66 -20.41
CA TYR A 5 -10.63 -0.02 -19.52
C TYR A 5 -11.31 -0.61 -18.29
N ARG A 6 -12.41 -0.02 -17.83
CA ARG A 6 -13.24 -0.61 -16.78
C ARG A 6 -13.77 -1.98 -17.22
N ASP A 7 -14.31 -2.08 -18.43
CA ASP A 7 -14.84 -3.34 -18.95
C ASP A 7 -13.76 -4.43 -19.04
N GLU A 8 -12.59 -4.11 -19.59
CA GLU A 8 -11.44 -5.02 -19.66
C GLU A 8 -10.98 -5.51 -18.28
N VAL A 9 -10.98 -4.63 -17.27
CA VAL A 9 -10.60 -4.98 -15.89
C VAL A 9 -11.59 -5.97 -15.29
N TYR A 10 -12.90 -5.71 -15.40
CA TYR A 10 -13.93 -6.53 -14.75
C TYR A 10 -14.27 -7.84 -15.49
N ASN A 11 -13.97 -7.93 -16.78
CA ASN A 11 -14.24 -9.12 -17.61
C ASN A 11 -12.99 -9.99 -17.90
N GLY A 12 -11.80 -9.56 -17.47
CA GLY A 12 -10.55 -10.28 -17.71
C GLY A 12 -10.21 -11.35 -16.65
N ASN A 13 -9.44 -12.36 -17.05
CA ASN A 13 -8.97 -13.44 -16.14
C ASN A 13 -7.86 -13.02 -15.16
N ASN A 14 -7.35 -11.78 -15.26
CA ASN A 14 -6.32 -11.23 -14.37
C ASN A 14 -6.69 -9.81 -13.92
N PHE A 15 -7.78 -9.70 -13.16
CA PHE A 15 -8.29 -8.43 -12.64
C PHE A 15 -7.17 -7.54 -12.04
N ASN A 16 -6.34 -8.11 -11.15
CA ASN A 16 -5.30 -7.35 -10.46
C ASN A 16 -4.23 -6.82 -11.41
N GLY A 17 -3.69 -7.67 -12.28
CA GLY A 17 -2.64 -7.25 -13.23
C GLY A 17 -3.13 -6.22 -14.23
N ILE A 18 -4.35 -6.40 -14.77
CA ILE A 18 -4.94 -5.44 -15.72
C ILE A 18 -5.18 -4.11 -15.01
N ARG A 19 -5.80 -4.13 -13.83
CA ARG A 19 -6.10 -2.90 -13.06
C ARG A 19 -4.84 -2.10 -12.75
N ASP A 20 -3.81 -2.74 -12.22
CA ASP A 20 -2.57 -2.05 -11.84
C ASP A 20 -1.78 -1.54 -13.05
N GLY A 21 -1.80 -2.28 -14.17
CA GLY A 21 -1.27 -1.79 -15.44
C GLY A 21 -1.98 -0.53 -15.93
N ARG A 22 -3.32 -0.47 -15.81
CA ARG A 22 -4.10 0.74 -16.18
C ARG A 22 -3.86 1.92 -15.23
N ILE A 23 -3.63 1.68 -13.95
CA ILE A 23 -3.21 2.73 -13.01
C ILE A 23 -1.85 3.31 -13.45
N TYR A 24 -0.90 2.44 -13.79
CA TYR A 24 0.40 2.86 -14.32
C TYR A 24 0.28 3.70 -15.60
N ASP A 25 -0.46 3.23 -16.60
CA ASP A 25 -0.66 3.93 -17.88
C ASP A 25 -1.24 5.34 -17.64
N ASN A 26 -2.28 5.44 -16.82
CA ASN A 26 -2.93 6.70 -16.48
C ASN A 26 -1.97 7.65 -15.75
N PHE A 27 -1.20 7.13 -14.80
CA PHE A 27 -0.22 7.92 -14.07
C PHE A 27 0.87 8.47 -15.01
N MET A 28 1.40 7.64 -15.93
CA MET A 28 2.42 8.08 -16.88
C MET A 28 1.90 9.11 -17.89
N GLU A 29 0.63 9.00 -18.32
CA GLU A 29 -0.03 10.03 -19.14
C GLU A 29 -0.12 11.37 -18.40
N LEU A 30 -0.49 11.35 -17.12
CA LEU A 30 -0.54 12.55 -16.29
C LEU A 30 0.85 13.13 -16.03
N TYR A 31 1.83 12.29 -15.68
CA TYR A 31 3.21 12.69 -15.42
C TYR A 31 3.88 13.33 -16.65
N GLY A 32 3.47 12.93 -17.86
CA GLY A 32 3.92 13.56 -19.11
C GLY A 32 3.32 14.94 -19.39
N ARG A 33 2.20 15.30 -18.74
CA ARG A 33 1.47 16.56 -18.95
C ARG A 33 1.59 17.55 -17.79
N LEU A 34 1.81 17.05 -16.59
CA LEU A 34 1.90 17.82 -15.36
C LEU A 34 3.37 18.13 -15.00
N PRO A 35 3.63 19.12 -14.13
CA PRO A 35 4.98 19.43 -13.67
C PRO A 35 5.67 18.21 -13.05
N ARG A 36 6.96 18.02 -13.34
CA ARG A 36 7.75 16.91 -12.78
C ARG A 36 8.17 17.22 -11.33
N ASP A 37 7.20 17.20 -10.43
CA ASP A 37 7.37 17.47 -9.00
C ASP A 37 6.93 16.24 -8.17
N LYS A 38 6.70 16.43 -6.87
CA LYS A 38 6.23 15.41 -5.93
C LYS A 38 4.75 15.14 -6.13
N TYR A 39 4.43 13.87 -6.30
CA TYR A 39 3.05 13.37 -6.38
C TYR A 39 2.73 12.61 -5.11
N TYR A 40 1.51 12.81 -4.60
CA TYR A 40 0.97 12.08 -3.47
C TYR A 40 -0.30 11.34 -3.90
N GLY A 41 -0.46 10.12 -3.41
CA GLY A 41 -1.67 9.32 -3.64
C GLY A 41 -1.87 8.32 -2.51
N GLN A 42 -3.13 8.07 -2.18
CA GLN A 42 -3.52 7.01 -1.25
C GLN A 42 -4.08 5.83 -2.06
N TRP A 43 -3.56 4.64 -1.78
CA TRP A 43 -3.95 3.40 -2.46
C TRP A 43 -4.14 2.27 -1.47
N GLY A 44 -4.86 1.22 -1.86
CA GLY A 44 -4.88 -0.02 -1.09
C GLY A 44 -3.49 -0.63 -0.96
N LEU A 45 -3.25 -1.38 0.12
CA LEU A 45 -1.92 -1.84 0.55
C LEU A 45 -1.05 -2.44 -0.58
N SER A 46 -1.59 -3.36 -1.39
CA SER A 46 -0.75 -4.03 -2.39
C SER A 46 -0.17 -3.08 -3.46
N HIS A 47 -0.88 -2.00 -3.78
CA HIS A 47 -0.51 -1.07 -4.86
C HIS A 47 0.78 -0.31 -4.59
N ILE A 48 1.15 -0.15 -3.32
CA ILE A 48 2.33 0.61 -2.90
C ILE A 48 3.60 -0.26 -2.80
N PHE A 49 3.50 -1.56 -3.02
CA PHE A 49 4.65 -2.45 -2.96
C PHE A 49 5.61 -2.20 -4.14
N GLN A 50 6.85 -1.80 -3.84
CA GLN A 50 7.86 -1.47 -4.86
C GLN A 50 8.56 -2.70 -5.45
N ARG A 51 8.39 -3.86 -4.83
CA ARG A 51 8.80 -5.16 -5.37
C ARG A 51 7.57 -5.99 -5.72
N GLY A 52 7.68 -6.73 -6.82
CA GLY A 52 6.60 -7.56 -7.35
C GLY A 52 6.21 -8.70 -6.40
N PHE A 53 4.94 -9.09 -6.46
CA PHE A 53 4.45 -10.35 -5.90
C PHE A 53 4.29 -11.37 -7.03
N PRO A 54 4.21 -12.67 -6.72
CA PRO A 54 3.89 -13.68 -7.73
C PRO A 54 2.63 -13.29 -8.51
N TYR A 55 2.70 -13.38 -9.83
CA TYR A 55 1.59 -13.16 -10.77
C TYR A 55 1.04 -11.73 -10.88
N VAL A 56 1.45 -10.80 -10.00
CA VAL A 56 0.99 -9.40 -10.05
C VAL A 56 2.15 -8.44 -9.87
N LYS A 57 2.38 -7.63 -10.90
CA LYS A 57 3.22 -6.43 -10.82
C LYS A 57 2.32 -5.27 -10.37
N TRP A 58 2.38 -4.95 -9.08
CA TRP A 58 1.64 -3.83 -8.51
C TRP A 58 2.14 -2.49 -9.04
N PHE A 59 1.30 -1.46 -8.92
CA PHE A 59 1.58 -0.12 -9.44
C PHE A 59 2.96 0.43 -9.05
N ALA A 60 3.30 0.46 -7.76
CA ALA A 60 4.61 0.95 -7.32
C ALA A 60 5.78 0.08 -7.82
N ALA A 61 5.60 -1.23 -7.96
CA ALA A 61 6.61 -2.11 -8.54
C ALA A 61 6.83 -1.84 -10.03
N ALA A 62 5.78 -1.50 -10.78
CA ALA A 62 5.91 -1.08 -12.17
C ALA A 62 6.65 0.26 -12.30
N LEU A 63 6.34 1.22 -11.43
CA LEU A 63 7.06 2.50 -11.39
C LEU A 63 8.53 2.36 -10.98
N ASN A 64 8.86 1.38 -10.12
CA ASN A 64 10.22 1.15 -9.64
C ASN A 64 11.03 0.17 -10.51
N GLU A 65 10.47 -0.29 -11.63
CA GLU A 65 11.13 -1.27 -12.48
C GLU A 65 12.40 -0.69 -13.11
N ARG A 66 13.40 -1.56 -13.32
CA ARG A 66 14.66 -1.19 -13.98
C ARG A 66 14.38 -0.49 -15.32
N GLY A 67 14.90 0.71 -15.49
CA GLY A 67 14.72 1.52 -16.70
C GLY A 67 13.51 2.45 -16.68
N SER A 68 12.69 2.40 -15.63
CA SER A 68 11.70 3.43 -15.36
C SER A 68 12.37 4.77 -15.03
N ILE A 69 11.80 5.88 -15.50
CA ILE A 69 12.26 7.24 -15.14
C ILE A 69 12.02 7.58 -13.66
N LEU A 70 11.23 6.76 -12.96
CA LEU A 70 10.90 6.87 -11.55
C LEU A 70 11.55 5.79 -10.69
N GLN A 71 12.46 4.99 -11.27
CA GLN A 71 13.27 4.03 -10.52
C GLN A 71 13.98 4.74 -9.36
N ASP A 72 13.86 4.17 -8.16
CA ASP A 72 14.41 4.65 -6.89
C ASP A 72 13.92 6.05 -6.46
N ARG A 73 12.80 6.53 -7.03
CA ARG A 73 12.18 7.84 -6.72
C ARG A 73 10.84 7.74 -5.99
N ILE A 74 10.48 6.56 -5.53
CA ILE A 74 9.19 6.27 -4.90
C ILE A 74 9.39 6.10 -3.40
N LEU A 75 8.48 6.69 -2.62
CA LEU A 75 8.41 6.47 -1.18
C LEU A 75 7.07 5.82 -0.83
N SER A 76 7.11 4.60 -0.30
CA SER A 76 5.91 3.83 0.05
C SER A 76 5.69 3.78 1.56
N LEU A 77 4.50 4.19 1.99
CA LEU A 77 4.05 4.23 3.39
C LEU A 77 2.89 3.24 3.55
N ALA A 78 3.10 2.12 4.26
CA ALA A 78 2.05 1.15 4.53
C ALA A 78 1.24 1.54 5.76
N TYR A 79 -0.08 1.49 5.68
CA TYR A 79 -0.97 1.69 6.82
C TYR A 79 -1.31 0.35 7.44
N VAL A 80 -1.13 0.25 8.75
CA VAL A 80 -1.60 -0.87 9.57
C VAL A 80 -2.41 -0.33 10.74
N TYR A 81 -3.28 -1.19 11.23
CA TYR A 81 -4.34 -0.86 12.17
C TYR A 81 -4.24 -1.81 13.37
N ASP A 82 -4.44 -1.25 14.55
CA ASP A 82 -4.51 -1.96 15.82
C ASP A 82 -5.67 -1.40 16.66
N ASN A 83 -6.59 -2.27 17.04
CA ASN A 83 -7.81 -1.96 17.75
C ASN A 83 -8.60 -0.80 17.12
N CYS A 84 -8.76 -0.83 15.80
CA CYS A 84 -9.44 0.22 15.04
C CYS A 84 -10.80 -0.25 14.53
N GLU A 85 -11.59 0.69 14.04
CA GLU A 85 -12.88 0.46 13.40
C GLU A 85 -12.92 1.09 12.01
N TYR A 86 -13.74 0.52 11.12
CA TYR A 86 -14.00 1.08 9.80
C TYR A 86 -15.49 1.07 9.47
N LEU A 87 -15.88 2.03 8.64
CA LEU A 87 -17.21 2.12 8.06
C LEU A 87 -17.24 1.33 6.75
N TYR A 88 -18.18 0.40 6.66
CA TYR A 88 -18.53 -0.30 5.43
C TYR A 88 -19.90 0.18 4.94
N PRO A 89 -19.95 1.18 4.04
CA PRO A 89 -21.20 1.69 3.52
C PRO A 89 -21.78 0.67 2.53
N THR A 90 -23.07 0.37 2.66
CA THR A 90 -23.80 -0.44 1.67
C THR A 90 -25.03 0.31 1.17
N PRO A 91 -25.62 -0.09 0.03
CA PRO A 91 -26.84 0.56 -0.47
C PRO A 91 -28.03 0.53 0.49
N ARG A 92 -28.03 -0.36 1.50
CA ARG A 92 -29.14 -0.54 2.44
C ARG A 92 -28.90 0.11 3.80
N ARG A 93 -27.68 0.00 4.32
CA ARG A 93 -27.26 0.58 5.60
C ARG A 93 -25.74 0.60 5.75
N ASP A 94 -25.29 1.42 6.68
CA ASP A 94 -23.92 1.46 7.13
C ASP A 94 -23.63 0.37 8.16
N TYR A 95 -22.42 -0.21 8.09
CA TYR A 95 -21.91 -1.17 9.06
C TYR A 95 -20.60 -0.65 9.64
N ILE A 96 -20.46 -0.73 10.95
CA ILE A 96 -19.18 -0.52 11.64
C ILE A 96 -18.60 -1.90 11.97
N SER A 97 -17.33 -2.10 11.65
CA SER A 97 -16.59 -3.33 11.97
C SER A 97 -15.21 -2.99 12.50
N SER A 98 -14.59 -3.90 13.25
CA SER A 98 -13.20 -3.78 13.68
C SER A 98 -12.23 -4.07 12.53
N ILE A 99 -11.03 -3.48 12.60
CA ILE A 99 -9.91 -3.74 11.70
C ILE A 99 -8.61 -3.80 12.49
N ASP A 100 -7.93 -4.93 12.35
CA ASP A 100 -6.61 -5.21 12.91
C ASP A 100 -5.75 -5.82 11.79
N THR A 101 -4.65 -5.16 11.45
CA THR A 101 -3.80 -5.56 10.32
C THR A 101 -2.32 -5.60 10.64
N ILE A 102 -1.91 -5.08 11.80
CA ILE A 102 -0.61 -5.41 12.39
C ILE A 102 -0.61 -6.91 12.75
N ASP A 103 0.49 -7.61 12.45
CA ASP A 103 0.64 -9.00 12.91
C ASP A 103 0.98 -8.98 14.42
N PRO A 104 0.16 -9.63 15.28
CA PRO A 104 0.34 -9.59 16.73
C PRO A 104 1.66 -10.21 17.21
N LYS A 105 2.39 -10.94 16.35
CA LYS A 105 3.74 -11.44 16.68
C LYS A 105 4.78 -10.33 16.80
N PHE A 106 4.50 -9.13 16.30
CA PHE A 106 5.42 -7.99 16.34
C PHE A 106 4.99 -6.96 17.39
N GLU A 107 4.79 -7.44 18.62
CA GLU A 107 4.35 -6.66 19.79
C GLU A 107 5.15 -5.38 20.00
N ALA A 108 6.45 -5.38 19.65
CA ALA A 108 7.32 -4.20 19.75
C ALA A 108 6.78 -2.97 19.00
N PHE A 109 6.06 -3.14 17.88
CA PHE A 109 5.43 -2.00 17.21
C PHE A 109 4.28 -1.40 18.04
N GLN A 110 3.51 -2.26 18.71
CA GLN A 110 2.38 -1.84 19.57
C GLN A 110 2.91 -1.22 20.87
N GLU A 111 3.96 -1.80 21.47
CA GLU A 111 4.60 -1.26 22.69
C GLU A 111 5.23 0.11 22.48
N LEU A 112 5.80 0.37 21.30
CA LEU A 112 6.44 1.64 20.96
C LEU A 112 5.45 2.68 20.40
N ALA A 113 4.25 2.27 20.02
CA ALA A 113 3.25 3.18 19.48
C ALA A 113 2.61 4.01 20.60
N GLY A 114 2.42 5.30 20.33
CA GLY A 114 1.54 6.15 21.12
C GLY A 114 0.07 5.99 20.70
N GLU A 115 -0.80 6.74 21.37
CA GLU A 115 -2.19 6.89 20.94
C GLU A 115 -2.29 7.58 19.58
N GLY A 116 -3.24 7.13 18.75
CA GLY A 116 -3.56 7.75 17.47
C GLY A 116 -2.72 7.18 16.32
N CYS A 117 -1.63 7.84 15.96
CA CYS A 117 -0.86 7.51 14.76
C CYS A 117 0.64 7.61 15.02
N THR A 118 1.36 6.50 14.81
CA THR A 118 2.83 6.43 14.93
C THR A 118 3.44 6.05 13.58
N ILE A 119 4.45 6.79 13.15
CA ILE A 119 5.18 6.51 11.91
C ILE A 119 6.53 5.89 12.24
N PHE A 120 6.76 4.68 11.74
CA PHE A 120 8.03 3.97 11.83
C PHE A 120 8.78 4.08 10.51
N LYS A 121 10.00 4.61 10.56
CA LYS A 121 10.92 4.66 9.41
C LYS A 121 11.68 3.34 9.31
N LEU A 122 11.37 2.53 8.30
CA LEU A 122 11.96 1.21 8.11
C LEU A 122 13.27 1.25 7.31
N ASN A 123 13.54 2.33 6.59
CA ASN A 123 14.78 2.52 5.81
C ASN A 123 15.79 3.45 6.50
N GLY A 124 15.79 3.49 7.84
CA GLY A 124 16.83 4.16 8.61
C GLY A 124 18.20 3.50 8.44
N ILE A 125 19.27 4.23 8.76
CA ILE A 125 20.61 3.64 8.85
C ILE A 125 20.59 2.48 9.86
N ASP A 126 21.27 1.39 9.53
CA ASP A 126 21.34 0.15 10.34
C ASP A 126 20.00 -0.54 10.63
N SER A 127 18.92 -0.14 9.93
CA SER A 127 17.61 -0.76 10.10
C SER A 127 17.64 -2.25 9.71
N PRO A 128 17.12 -3.16 10.55
CA PRO A 128 17.07 -4.59 10.23
C PRO A 128 16.16 -4.88 9.02
N PHE A 129 15.16 -4.02 8.76
CA PHE A 129 14.23 -4.13 7.63
C PHE A 129 14.90 -3.97 6.25
N SER A 130 16.14 -3.46 6.21
CA SER A 130 16.97 -3.36 5.00
C SER A 130 17.87 -4.58 4.76
N ARG A 131 17.90 -5.51 5.71
CA ARG A 131 18.75 -6.71 5.68
C ARG A 131 17.94 -8.00 5.68
N GLU A 132 16.76 -7.97 6.28
CA GLU A 132 15.91 -9.13 6.47
C GLU A 132 14.45 -8.81 6.10
N LEU A 133 13.72 -9.86 5.75
CA LEU A 133 12.29 -9.79 5.46
C LEU A 133 11.48 -9.90 6.77
N ILE A 134 11.44 -8.81 7.52
CA ILE A 134 10.67 -8.65 8.75
C ILE A 134 9.33 -8.00 8.38
N TRP A 135 8.25 -8.78 8.36
CA TRP A 135 6.97 -8.36 7.79
C TRP A 135 5.87 -8.20 8.85
N PRO A 136 5.67 -7.00 9.43
CA PRO A 136 4.73 -6.79 10.54
C PRO A 136 3.26 -6.66 10.10
N ILE A 137 2.92 -7.07 8.87
CA ILE A 137 1.56 -6.97 8.34
C ILE A 137 0.95 -8.37 8.30
N ALA A 138 -0.21 -8.56 8.93
CA ALA A 138 -0.85 -9.87 9.12
C ALA A 138 -1.25 -10.60 7.82
N HIS A 139 -1.19 -9.91 6.68
CA HIS A 139 -1.63 -10.41 5.38
C HIS A 139 -0.68 -9.97 4.26
N LYS A 140 -0.89 -10.51 3.05
CA LYS A 140 -0.08 -10.27 1.84
C LYS A 140 1.42 -10.55 2.07
N LEU A 141 1.74 -11.83 2.19
CA LEU A 141 3.09 -12.29 2.51
C LEU A 141 4.03 -12.21 1.28
N PRO A 142 5.12 -11.42 1.34
CA PRO A 142 6.14 -11.39 0.29
C PRO A 142 6.92 -12.71 0.20
N GLN A 143 7.53 -13.00 -0.95
CA GLN A 143 8.23 -14.26 -1.23
C GLN A 143 9.77 -14.12 -1.35
N GLY A 144 10.36 -13.05 -0.82
CA GLY A 144 11.82 -12.88 -0.78
C GLY A 144 12.23 -11.41 -0.79
N GLY A 145 13.53 -11.16 -0.89
CA GLY A 145 14.09 -9.81 -0.70
C GLY A 145 14.10 -9.41 0.77
N VAL A 146 14.12 -8.11 1.03
CA VAL A 146 14.02 -7.51 2.37
C VAL A 146 12.78 -6.62 2.47
N THR A 147 12.36 -6.26 3.68
CA THR A 147 11.11 -5.46 3.85
C THR A 147 11.16 -4.13 3.09
N THR A 148 12.31 -3.46 3.07
CA THR A 148 12.47 -2.18 2.37
C THR A 148 12.46 -2.27 0.85
N ASP A 149 12.50 -3.47 0.27
CA ASP A 149 12.23 -3.67 -1.16
C ASP A 149 10.75 -3.41 -1.49
N TYR A 150 9.86 -3.53 -0.50
CA TYR A 150 8.42 -3.39 -0.66
C TYR A 150 7.93 -2.03 -0.16
N ILE A 151 8.32 -1.63 1.06
CA ILE A 151 7.81 -0.45 1.76
C ILE A 151 8.91 0.21 2.60
N GLN A 152 8.93 1.54 2.69
CA GLN A 152 9.98 2.26 3.46
C GLN A 152 9.49 2.77 4.81
N TYR A 153 8.18 2.88 4.99
CA TYR A 153 7.56 3.36 6.21
C TYR A 153 6.34 2.51 6.56
N LEU A 154 6.13 2.35 7.85
CA LEU A 154 4.91 1.77 8.42
C LEU A 154 4.22 2.86 9.24
N VAL A 155 2.93 3.05 9.01
CA VAL A 155 2.08 3.95 9.78
C VAL A 155 1.13 3.07 10.58
N LEU A 156 1.34 3.00 11.89
CA LEU A 156 0.49 2.27 12.80
C LEU A 156 -0.56 3.22 13.38
N ILE A 157 -1.82 2.90 13.10
CA ILE A 157 -2.99 3.62 13.58
C ILE A 157 -3.61 2.80 14.70
N THR A 158 -3.78 3.41 15.87
CA THR A 158 -4.25 2.77 17.09
C THR A 158 -5.56 3.39 17.56
N GLY A 159 -6.55 2.56 17.92
CA GLY A 159 -7.78 3.03 18.58
C GLY A 159 -8.68 3.95 17.75
N SER A 160 -8.51 4.01 16.43
CA SER A 160 -9.31 4.91 15.59
C SER A 160 -10.74 4.40 15.45
N SER A 161 -11.72 5.24 15.77
CA SER A 161 -13.13 4.97 15.46
C SER A 161 -13.42 5.01 13.97
N ALA A 162 -14.50 4.37 13.56
CA ALA A 162 -14.97 4.39 12.18
C ALA A 162 -15.28 5.82 11.70
N ALA A 163 -15.01 6.07 10.42
CA ALA A 163 -15.48 7.28 9.77
C ALA A 163 -17.01 7.39 9.85
N ARG A 164 -17.52 8.61 9.83
CA ARG A 164 -18.97 8.87 9.76
C ARG A 164 -19.37 8.99 8.29
N SER A 165 -20.55 8.47 7.93
CA SER A 165 -21.14 8.77 6.62
C SER A 165 -21.44 10.27 6.54
N LEU A 166 -21.26 10.82 5.34
CA LEU A 166 -21.58 12.20 5.00
C LEU A 166 -23.08 12.35 4.71
#